data_AF-A0A1F3WVS1-F1
#
_entry.id   AF-A0A1F3WVS1-F1
#
_cell.length_a   1.000
_cell.length_b   1.000
_cell.length_c   1.000
_cell.angle_alpha   90.00
_cell.angle_beta   90.00
_cell.angle_gamma   90.00
#
_symmetry.space_group_name_H-M   'P 1'
#
loop_
_entity.id
_entity.type
_entity.pdbx_description
1 polymer ?
#
loop_
_entity_poly.entity_id
_entity_poly.type
_entity_poly.pdbx_seq_one_letter_code
_entity_poly.pdbx_strand_id
1 'polypeptide(L)'
;MNTLLIEQTHVITSTAPGKLFQSSVVCFQDCFYIILHVPASTFHVNEHPEKGYNFGDRSIAEGLKDIIASCSDETELKSKLGALVQNNTLIINFSEYKKVKIKGFLGVKTLKASNSALSYVSFNATKDVAKQLVAFYPNL
;
A
#
# COMPACT_ATOMS: atom_id res chain seq x y z
N MET A 1 8.00 -1.73 16.21
CA MET A 1 6.73 -1.77 15.44
C MET A 1 6.93 -2.69 14.24
N ASN A 2 6.03 -3.65 14.00
CA ASN A 2 6.18 -4.64 12.93
C ASN A 2 5.54 -4.13 11.64
N THR A 3 6.28 -3.28 10.92
CA THR A 3 5.80 -2.61 9.71
C THR A 3 6.87 -2.66 8.62
N LEU A 4 6.45 -2.79 7.37
CA LEU A 4 7.32 -2.70 6.20
C LEU A 4 6.84 -1.57 5.28
N LEU A 5 7.73 -0.65 4.93
CA LEU A 5 7.46 0.39 3.93
C LEU A 5 8.03 -0.04 2.57
N ILE A 6 7.17 -0.06 1.57
CA ILE A 6 7.55 -0.16 0.16
C ILE A 6 7.43 1.25 -0.42
N GLU A 7 8.58 1.90 -0.56
CA GLU A 7 8.66 3.31 -0.89
C GLU A 7 8.06 3.63 -2.27
N GLN A 8 8.25 2.73 -3.24
CA GLN A 8 7.73 2.91 -4.58
C GLN A 8 7.37 1.57 -5.22
N THR A 9 6.14 1.47 -5.69
CA THR A 9 5.62 0.35 -6.45
C THR A 9 4.50 0.81 -7.39
N HIS A 10 4.13 -0.06 -8.32
CA HIS A 10 2.86 0.04 -9.03
C HIS A 10 1.83 -0.87 -8.37
N VAL A 11 0.72 -0.29 -7.93
CA VAL A 11 -0.46 -1.01 -7.48
C VAL A 11 -1.38 -1.22 -8.67
N ILE A 12 -1.89 -2.44 -8.79
CA ILE A 12 -2.89 -2.83 -9.78
C ILE A 12 -4.16 -3.18 -9.03
N THR A 13 -5.28 -2.59 -9.45
CA THR A 13 -6.61 -3.00 -9.01
C THR A 13 -7.41 -3.47 -10.22
N SER A 14 -8.21 -4.53 -10.04
CA SER A 14 -9.04 -5.05 -11.10
C SER A 14 -10.43 -4.43 -11.07
N THR A 15 -10.51 -3.19 -11.52
CA THR A 15 -11.68 -2.66 -12.22
C THR A 15 -11.25 -2.49 -13.67
N ALA A 16 -11.97 -3.09 -14.62
CA ALA A 16 -11.54 -3.06 -16.03
C ALA A 16 -11.78 -1.66 -16.65
N PRO A 17 -10.85 -1.12 -17.46
CA PRO A 17 -9.49 -1.63 -17.70
C PRO A 17 -8.60 -1.47 -16.46
N GLY A 18 -7.85 -2.52 -16.12
CA GLY A 18 -7.03 -2.56 -14.90
C GLY A 18 -6.08 -1.36 -14.86
N LYS A 19 -6.18 -0.56 -13.80
CA LYS A 19 -5.39 0.66 -13.67
C LYS A 19 -4.15 0.42 -12.83
N LEU A 20 -3.05 1.01 -13.28
CA LEU A 20 -1.76 1.03 -12.62
C LEU A 20 -1.61 2.35 -11.88
N PHE A 21 -1.30 2.28 -10.59
CA PHE A 21 -1.11 3.45 -9.76
C PHE A 21 0.30 3.45 -9.18
N GLN A 22 1.02 4.54 -9.39
CA GLN A 22 2.27 4.78 -8.66
C GLN A 22 1.92 5.02 -7.20
N SER A 23 2.56 4.27 -6.31
CA SER A 23 2.16 4.27 -4.91
C SER A 23 3.33 3.92 -3.99
N SER A 24 3.21 4.36 -2.75
CA SER A 24 3.92 3.78 -1.61
C SER A 24 2.96 2.85 -0.86
N VAL A 25 3.48 1.80 -0.26
CA VAL A 25 2.67 0.84 0.50
C VAL A 25 3.25 0.66 1.89
N VAL A 26 2.42 0.81 2.92
CA VAL A 26 2.77 0.48 4.30
C VAL A 26 2.09 -0.83 4.68
N CYS A 27 2.90 -1.86 4.91
CA CYS A 27 2.49 -3.22 5.20
C CYS A 27 2.44 -3.49 6.70
N PHE A 28 1.33 -4.08 7.15
CA PHE A 28 1.12 -4.68 8.47
C PHE A 28 0.82 -6.17 8.31
N GLN A 29 0.80 -6.94 9.40
CA GLN A 29 0.59 -8.39 9.32
C GLN A 29 -0.81 -8.77 8.81
N ASP A 30 -1.81 -7.91 9.04
CA ASP A 30 -3.23 -8.12 8.77
C ASP A 30 -3.80 -7.23 7.65
N CYS A 31 -3.06 -6.20 7.24
CA CYS A 31 -3.50 -5.26 6.22
C CYS A 31 -2.33 -4.57 5.53
N PHE A 32 -2.63 -3.81 4.48
CA PHE A 32 -1.70 -2.80 3.98
C PHE A 32 -2.43 -1.53 3.55
N TYR A 33 -1.73 -0.40 3.69
CA TYR A 33 -2.18 0.92 3.27
C TYR A 33 -1.47 1.27 1.97
N ILE A 34 -2.24 1.65 0.95
CA ILE A 34 -1.73 2.13 -0.34
C ILE A 34 -1.87 3.65 -0.36
N ILE A 35 -0.77 4.35 -0.58
CA ILE A 35 -0.69 5.80 -0.66
C ILE A 35 -0.37 6.15 -2.12
N LEU A 36 -1.34 6.75 -2.83
CA LEU A 36 -1.17 7.08 -4.25
C LEU A 36 -0.25 8.30 -4.43
N HIS A 37 0.68 8.24 -5.38
CA HIS A 37 1.55 9.39 -5.66
C HIS A 37 0.81 10.48 -6.43
N VAL A 38 -0.24 10.11 -7.16
CA VAL A 38 -1.09 10.99 -7.94
C VAL A 38 -2.56 10.63 -7.66
N PRO A 39 -3.45 11.62 -7.49
CA PRO A 39 -4.88 11.40 -7.44
C PRO A 39 -5.40 10.49 -8.56
N ALA A 40 -6.34 9.60 -8.24
CA ALA A 40 -6.97 8.76 -9.23
C ALA A 40 -8.48 8.65 -9.02
N SER A 41 -9.26 9.05 -10.05
CA SER A 41 -10.73 9.05 -10.05
C SER A 41 -11.40 7.68 -9.87
N THR A 42 -10.65 6.59 -10.05
CA THR A 42 -11.14 5.21 -9.90
C THR A 42 -11.27 4.76 -8.46
N PHE A 43 -10.57 5.45 -7.56
CA PHE A 43 -10.81 5.36 -6.15
C PHE A 43 -11.68 6.55 -5.87
N HIS A 44 -12.90 6.34 -5.38
CA HIS A 44 -13.85 7.42 -5.12
C HIS A 44 -13.20 8.44 -4.18
N VAL A 45 -12.63 9.49 -4.75
CA VAL A 45 -12.30 10.72 -4.07
C VAL A 45 -13.17 11.76 -4.75
N ASN A 46 -14.27 12.10 -4.09
CA ASN A 46 -15.15 13.18 -4.53
C ASN A 46 -14.28 14.41 -4.80
N GLU A 47 -14.40 14.91 -6.03
CA GLU A 47 -13.95 16.22 -6.51
C GLU A 47 -12.60 16.71 -5.96
N HIS A 48 -11.54 16.45 -6.74
CA HIS A 48 -10.22 17.10 -6.62
C HIS A 48 -9.54 16.98 -5.24
N PRO A 49 -8.90 15.85 -4.91
CA PRO A 49 -7.98 15.86 -3.78
C PRO A 49 -6.79 16.75 -4.15
N GLU A 50 -6.66 17.86 -3.43
CA GLU A 50 -5.38 18.52 -3.24
C GLU A 50 -4.35 17.48 -2.73
N LYS A 51 -3.04 17.75 -2.88
CA LYS A 51 -1.98 16.89 -2.33
C LYS A 51 -2.04 16.89 -0.79
N GLY A 52 -3.02 16.20 -0.20
CA GLY A 52 -3.36 16.32 1.21
C GLY A 52 -2.49 15.47 2.15
N TYR A 53 -1.30 15.06 1.71
CA TYR A 53 -0.32 14.43 2.59
C TYR A 53 0.38 15.44 3.50
N ASN A 54 0.37 16.73 3.14
CA ASN A 54 1.02 17.84 3.85
C ASN A 54 2.47 17.52 4.29
N PHE A 55 3.24 16.83 3.43
CA PHE A 55 4.65 16.52 3.70
C PHE A 55 5.60 17.70 3.40
N GLY A 56 5.07 18.84 2.94
CA GLY A 56 5.85 19.97 2.44
C GLY A 56 6.55 19.62 1.13
N ASP A 57 7.83 19.97 1.03
CA ASP A 57 8.68 19.68 -0.14
C ASP A 57 9.22 18.24 -0.17
N ARG A 58 8.96 17.43 0.86
CA ARG A 58 9.44 16.05 0.96
C ARG A 58 8.68 15.11 0.01
N SER A 59 9.36 14.06 -0.41
CA SER A 59 8.71 12.95 -1.10
C SER A 59 7.73 12.21 -0.19
N ILE A 60 6.76 11.49 -0.77
CA ILE A 60 5.82 10.66 -0.02
C ILE A 60 6.55 9.61 0.82
N ALA A 61 7.62 9.02 0.29
CA ALA A 61 8.41 8.03 1.02
C ALA A 61 9.07 8.62 2.27
N GLU A 62 9.65 9.83 2.16
CA GLU A 62 10.24 10.53 3.31
C GLU A 62 9.18 10.91 4.35
N GLY A 63 8.06 11.49 3.92
CA GLY A 63 6.96 11.82 4.83
C GLY A 63 6.41 10.59 5.57
N LEU A 64 6.29 9.46 4.89
CA LEU A 64 5.87 8.19 5.53
C LEU A 64 6.93 7.66 6.50
N LYS A 65 8.22 7.77 6.19
CA LYS A 65 9.30 7.40 7.12
C LYS A 65 9.22 8.23 8.40
N ASP A 66 8.94 9.53 8.29
CA ASP A 66 8.81 10.41 9.45
C ASP A 66 7.57 10.07 10.28
N ILE A 67 6.43 9.78 9.65
CA ILE A 67 5.24 9.30 10.35
C ILE A 67 5.57 8.00 11.11
N ILE A 68 6.17 7.02 10.44
CA ILE A 68 6.54 5.73 11.05
C ILE A 68 7.50 5.93 12.22
N ALA A 69 8.50 6.78 12.07
CA ALA A 69 9.47 7.09 13.13
C ALA A 69 8.85 7.86 14.31
N SER A 70 7.80 8.65 14.07
CA SER A 70 7.09 9.41 15.10
C SER A 70 6.09 8.58 15.93
N CYS A 71 5.80 7.34 15.52
CA CYS A 71 4.81 6.49 16.18
C CYS A 71 5.47 5.49 17.12
N SER A 72 4.88 5.33 18.30
CA SER A 72 5.38 4.40 19.32
C SER A 72 4.84 2.98 19.12
N ASP A 73 3.65 2.86 18.53
CA ASP A 73 2.98 1.59 18.29
C ASP A 73 2.17 1.54 16.98
N GLU A 74 1.72 0.33 16.66
CA GLU A 74 0.98 0.05 15.42
C GLU A 74 -0.38 0.74 15.36
N THR A 75 -1.08 0.88 16.50
CA THR A 75 -2.39 1.51 16.57
C THR A 75 -2.29 3.01 16.26
N GLU A 76 -1.29 3.67 16.85
CA GLU A 76 -0.98 5.07 16.56
C GLU A 76 -0.65 5.26 15.07
N LEU A 77 0.21 4.38 14.51
CA LEU A 77 0.57 4.46 13.10
C LEU A 77 -0.64 4.26 12.18
N LYS A 78 -1.46 3.22 12.41
CA LYS A 78 -2.69 2.97 11.66
C LYS A 78 -3.65 4.16 11.74
N SER A 79 -3.74 4.83 12.89
CA SER A 79 -4.52 6.06 13.07
C SER A 79 -3.98 7.23 12.24
N LYS A 80 -2.67 7.52 12.30
CA LYS A 80 -2.04 8.58 11.49
C LYS A 80 -2.15 8.32 9.99
N LEU A 81 -1.94 7.08 9.54
CA LEU A 81 -2.14 6.68 8.15
C LEU A 81 -3.62 6.75 7.75
N GLY A 82 -4.53 6.40 8.66
CA GLY A 82 -5.97 6.56 8.49
C GLY A 82 -6.39 8.02 8.26
N ALA A 83 -5.75 8.99 8.91
CA ALA A 83 -5.99 10.40 8.65
C ALA A 83 -5.57 10.82 7.23
N LEU A 84 -4.61 10.13 6.60
CA LEU A 84 -4.24 10.33 5.19
C LEU A 84 -5.28 9.77 4.20
N VAL A 85 -6.24 8.94 4.65
CA VAL A 85 -7.30 8.33 3.82
C VAL A 85 -8.20 9.36 3.17
N GLN A 86 -8.40 10.51 3.81
CA GLN A 86 -9.21 11.58 3.23
C GLN A 86 -8.63 12.13 1.91
N ASN A 87 -7.34 11.87 1.62
CA ASN A 87 -6.61 12.63 0.62
C ASN A 87 -5.94 11.81 -0.49
N ASN A 88 -5.99 10.46 -0.49
CA ASN A 88 -5.52 9.51 -1.55
C ASN A 88 -4.97 8.17 -0.96
N THR A 89 -5.50 7.69 0.17
CA THR A 89 -5.02 6.43 0.81
C THR A 89 -6.11 5.35 0.77
N LEU A 90 -5.73 4.11 0.49
CA LEU A 90 -6.61 2.95 0.51
C LEU A 90 -6.14 1.96 1.55
N ILE A 91 -7.08 1.35 2.27
CA ILE A 91 -6.80 0.32 3.26
C ILE A 91 -7.28 -1.01 2.70
N ILE A 92 -6.39 -2.00 2.64
CA ILE A 92 -6.71 -3.37 2.25
C ILE A 92 -6.58 -4.26 3.48
N ASN A 93 -7.70 -4.63 4.08
CA ASN A 93 -7.74 -5.57 5.20
C ASN A 93 -7.77 -7.00 4.67
N PHE A 94 -6.89 -7.89 5.14
CA PHE A 94 -6.79 -9.25 4.62
C PHE A 94 -8.07 -10.07 4.88
N SER A 95 -8.79 -9.76 5.95
CA SER A 95 -10.07 -10.39 6.30
C SER A 95 -11.18 -10.16 5.27
N GLU A 96 -11.09 -9.12 4.44
CA GLU A 96 -12.07 -8.79 3.39
C GLU A 96 -11.84 -9.59 2.09
N TYR A 97 -10.76 -10.37 2.03
CA TYR A 97 -10.34 -11.09 0.84
C TYR A 97 -10.30 -12.60 1.07
N LYS A 98 -10.87 -13.36 0.12
CA LYS A 98 -10.83 -14.83 0.14
C LYS A 98 -9.41 -15.40 0.09
N LYS A 99 -8.47 -14.68 -0.53
CA LYS A 99 -7.08 -15.14 -0.67
C LYS A 99 -6.10 -13.97 -0.71
N VAL A 100 -5.13 -14.01 0.20
CA VAL A 100 -3.92 -13.17 0.17
C VAL A 100 -2.73 -14.08 -0.04
N LYS A 101 -1.82 -13.72 -0.95
CA LYS A 101 -0.62 -14.52 -1.22
C LYS A 101 0.53 -13.70 -1.78
N ILE A 102 1.74 -14.20 -1.60
CA ILE A 102 2.92 -13.73 -2.33
C ILE A 102 3.22 -14.68 -3.48
N LYS A 103 3.35 -14.14 -4.69
CA LYS A 103 3.84 -14.88 -5.87
C LYS A 103 5.20 -14.36 -6.30
N GLY A 104 6.05 -15.24 -6.82
CA GLY A 104 7.35 -14.84 -7.38
C GLY A 104 7.47 -15.15 -8.86
N PHE A 105 8.01 -14.21 -9.62
CA PHE A 105 8.43 -14.43 -11.00
C PHE A 105 9.66 -13.57 -11.31
N LEU A 106 10.73 -14.20 -11.81
CA LEU A 106 11.97 -13.53 -12.25
C LEU A 106 12.51 -12.43 -11.30
N GLY A 107 12.67 -12.76 -10.00
CA GLY A 107 13.22 -11.82 -9.01
C GLY A 107 12.25 -10.71 -8.57
N VAL A 108 11.01 -10.72 -9.07
CA VAL A 108 9.90 -9.88 -8.62
C VAL A 108 8.99 -10.71 -7.70
N LYS A 109 8.56 -10.12 -6.59
CA LYS A 109 7.56 -10.68 -5.68
C LYS A 109 6.31 -9.83 -5.73
N THR A 110 5.16 -10.44 -5.91
CA THR A 110 3.86 -9.77 -5.99
C THR A 110 3.01 -10.18 -4.79
N LEU A 111 2.67 -9.23 -3.92
CA LEU A 111 1.61 -9.45 -2.93
C LEU A 111 0.27 -9.22 -3.62
N LYS A 112 -0.66 -10.17 -3.50
CA LYS A 112 -2.00 -10.07 -4.09
C LYS A 112 -3.07 -10.47 -3.08
N ALA A 113 -4.00 -9.57 -2.81
CA ALA A 113 -5.26 -9.83 -2.11
C ALA A 113 -6.38 -9.95 -3.16
N SER A 114 -7.17 -11.02 -3.11
CA SER A 114 -8.17 -11.32 -4.15
C SER A 114 -9.42 -12.04 -3.63
N ASN A 115 -10.58 -11.63 -4.16
CA ASN A 115 -11.85 -12.34 -4.04
C ASN A 115 -12.15 -13.20 -5.28
N SER A 116 -11.61 -12.82 -6.44
CA SER A 116 -11.66 -13.59 -7.68
C SER A 116 -10.53 -13.19 -8.63
N ALA A 117 -10.47 -13.79 -9.82
CA ALA A 117 -9.54 -13.36 -10.87
C ALA A 117 -9.81 -11.92 -11.35
N LEU A 118 -11.06 -11.46 -11.23
CA LEU A 118 -11.54 -10.15 -11.68
C LEU A 118 -11.77 -9.17 -10.51
N SER A 119 -11.49 -9.57 -9.27
CA SER A 119 -11.59 -8.72 -8.08
C SER A 119 -10.35 -8.94 -7.20
N TYR A 120 -9.34 -8.08 -7.38
CA TYR A 120 -8.09 -8.12 -6.65
C TYR A 120 -7.39 -6.76 -6.58
N VAL A 121 -6.49 -6.67 -5.61
CA VAL A 121 -5.49 -5.63 -5.45
C VAL A 121 -4.13 -6.31 -5.33
N SER A 122 -3.13 -5.78 -6.04
CA SER A 122 -1.77 -6.32 -5.96
C SER A 122 -0.70 -5.26 -6.20
N PHE A 123 0.49 -5.48 -5.65
CA PHE A 123 1.66 -4.66 -5.95
C PHE A 123 2.92 -5.53 -6.04
N ASN A 124 3.96 -4.97 -6.65
CA ASN A 124 5.22 -5.67 -6.88
C ASN A 124 6.34 -5.12 -6.01
N ALA A 125 7.18 -5.99 -5.50
CA ALA A 125 8.47 -5.69 -4.89
C ALA A 125 9.57 -6.33 -5.74
N THR A 126 10.73 -5.68 -5.82
CA THR A 126 11.88 -6.17 -6.58
C THR A 126 13.13 -6.20 -5.70
N LYS A 127 14.13 -7.00 -6.08
CA LYS A 127 15.45 -7.05 -5.44
C LYS A 127 15.37 -7.23 -3.92
N ASP A 128 15.96 -6.34 -3.13
CA ASP A 128 16.01 -6.47 -1.67
C ASP A 128 14.64 -6.25 -1.01
N VAL A 129 13.81 -5.38 -1.57
CA VAL A 129 12.42 -5.19 -1.09
C VAL A 129 11.61 -6.48 -1.27
N ALA A 130 11.86 -7.25 -2.33
CA ALA A 130 11.22 -8.55 -2.51
C ALA A 130 11.64 -9.56 -1.42
N LYS A 131 12.90 -9.54 -0.97
CA LYS A 131 13.36 -10.39 0.14
C LYS A 131 12.72 -9.95 1.46
N GLN A 132 12.68 -8.64 1.72
CA GLN A 132 12.05 -8.08 2.91
C GLN A 132 10.54 -8.41 2.96
N LEU A 133 9.84 -8.31 1.83
CA LEU A 133 8.42 -8.64 1.73
C LEU A 133 8.13 -10.10 2.09
N VAL A 134 8.94 -11.03 1.56
CA VAL A 134 8.79 -12.46 1.89
C VAL A 134 9.13 -12.74 3.35
N ALA A 135 10.19 -12.11 3.88
CA ALA A 135 10.55 -12.25 5.28
C ALA A 135 9.48 -11.65 6.23
N PHE A 136 8.83 -10.57 5.81
CA PHE A 136 7.78 -9.90 6.57
C PHE A 136 6.48 -10.71 6.62
N TYR A 137 6.18 -11.49 5.57
CA TYR A 137 5.01 -12.36 5.48
C TYR A 137 5.42 -13.82 5.22
N PRO A 138 6.01 -14.53 6.20
CA PRO A 138 6.53 -15.87 5.98
C PRO A 138 5.45 -16.93 5.68
N ASN A 139 4.18 -16.62 5.97
CA ASN A 139 3.05 -17.53 5.85
C ASN A 139 2.10 -17.19 4.67
N LEU A 140 2.47 -16.25 3.79
CA LEU A 140 1.68 -15.83 2.61
C LEU A 140 2.27 -16.30 1.27
#